data_AF-A0A2I0NFQ4-F1
#
_entry.id   AF-A0A2I0NFQ4-F1
#
_cell.length_a   1.000
_cell.length_b   1.000
_cell.length_c   1.000
_cell.angle_alpha   90.00
_cell.angle_beta   90.00
_cell.angle_gamma   90.00
#
_symmetry.space_group_name_H-M   'P 1'
#
loop_
_entity.id
_entity.type
_entity.pdbx_description
1 polymer ?
#
loop_
_entity_poly.entity_id
_entity_poly.type
_entity_poly.pdbx_seq_one_letter_code
_entity_poly.pdbx_strand_id
1 'polypeptide(L)'
;MKEYTFKRGSSADIERVRDVLVANFPSGITEKDGKYTISYGAFKHLSVWLNGKKLCVDSESEMGVSDEVAFETNKRYRTFLQESTGYSAKERLKQAKKEVSS
;
A
#
# COMPACT_ATOMS: atom_id res chain seq x y z
N MET A 1 -1.95 -6.78 8.22
CA MET A 1 -1.24 -7.09 6.96
C MET A 1 -2.21 -7.49 5.86
N LYS A 2 -2.03 -6.95 4.65
CA LYS A 2 -2.70 -7.34 3.40
C LYS A 2 -1.65 -7.63 2.33
N GLU A 3 -1.92 -8.61 1.50
CA GLU A 3 -1.03 -9.01 0.40
C GLU A 3 -1.72 -8.72 -0.93
N TYR A 4 -0.98 -8.17 -1.88
CA TYR A 4 -1.49 -7.82 -3.20
C TYR A 4 -0.63 -8.44 -4.28
N THR A 5 -1.27 -9.10 -5.24
CA THR A 5 -0.59 -9.60 -6.44
C THR A 5 -0.37 -8.48 -7.44
N PHE A 6 0.74 -8.54 -8.18
CA PHE A 6 1.01 -7.62 -9.28
C PHE A 6 0.23 -8.03 -10.52
N LYS A 7 -0.19 -7.04 -11.32
CA LYS A 7 -0.82 -7.28 -12.62
C LYS A 7 0.14 -8.02 -13.54
N ARG A 8 -0.38 -8.94 -14.37
CA ARG A 8 0.45 -9.73 -15.30
C ARG A 8 1.19 -8.78 -16.25
N GLY A 9 2.52 -8.79 -16.21
CA GLY A 9 3.40 -7.86 -16.94
C GLY A 9 4.01 -6.75 -16.06
N SER A 10 3.60 -6.63 -14.79
CA SER A 10 4.22 -5.74 -13.81
C SER A 10 5.26 -6.50 -13.00
N SER A 11 6.50 -6.00 -12.98
CA SER A 11 7.57 -6.52 -12.13
C SER A 11 7.27 -6.18 -10.68
N ALA A 12 7.44 -7.14 -9.78
CA ALA A 12 7.42 -6.89 -8.34
C ALA A 12 8.72 -6.16 -7.98
N ASP A 13 8.69 -4.84 -8.10
CA ASP A 13 9.87 -3.98 -7.95
C ASP A 13 9.69 -3.07 -6.74
N ILE A 14 10.55 -3.25 -5.74
CA ILE A 14 10.43 -2.54 -4.47
C ILE A 14 10.87 -1.08 -4.61
N GLU A 15 11.81 -0.77 -5.51
CA GLU A 15 12.24 0.59 -5.78
C GLU A 15 11.09 1.40 -6.37
N ARG A 16 10.38 0.82 -7.35
CA ARG A 16 9.16 1.42 -7.89
C ARG A 16 8.09 1.63 -6.82
N VAL A 17 7.88 0.65 -5.95
CA VAL A 17 6.92 0.76 -4.84
C VAL A 17 7.31 1.91 -3.92
N ARG A 18 8.60 2.03 -3.58
CA ARG A 18 9.14 3.12 -2.77
C ARG A 18 8.93 4.48 -3.44
N ASP A 19 9.23 4.62 -4.73
CA ASP A 19 9.02 5.88 -5.46
C ASP A 19 7.56 6.32 -5.44
N VAL A 20 6.64 5.39 -5.71
CA VAL A 20 5.20 5.65 -5.64
C VAL A 20 4.79 6.00 -4.20
N LEU A 21 5.40 5.36 -3.20
CA LEU A 21 5.15 5.66 -1.79
C LEU A 21 5.58 7.09 -1.45
N VAL A 22 6.81 7.50 -1.80
CA VAL A 22 7.30 8.89 -1.57
C VAL A 22 6.42 9.89 -2.32
N ALA A 23 6.04 9.58 -3.56
CA ALA A 23 5.21 10.47 -4.38
C ALA A 23 3.81 10.68 -3.78
N ASN A 24 3.21 9.63 -3.24
CA ASN A 24 1.88 9.70 -2.62
C ASN A 24 1.93 10.20 -1.16
N PHE A 25 3.02 9.91 -0.45
CA PHE A 25 3.25 10.24 0.94
C PHE A 25 4.59 10.96 1.07
N PRO A 26 4.61 12.31 1.00
CA PRO A 26 5.81 13.11 1.24
C PRO A 26 6.14 13.14 2.74
N SER A 27 6.30 11.97 3.36
CA SER A 27 6.76 11.79 4.73
C SER A 27 8.06 11.00 4.77
N GLY A 28 8.77 11.06 5.90
CA GLY A 28 10.03 10.35 6.07
C GLY A 28 9.82 8.84 5.98
N ILE A 29 10.28 8.23 4.89
CA ILE A 29 10.36 6.77 4.79
C ILE A 29 11.51 6.27 5.65
N THR A 30 11.21 5.34 6.53
CA THR A 30 12.18 4.60 7.32
C THR A 30 12.30 3.20 6.75
N GLU A 31 13.50 2.81 6.32
CA GLU A 31 13.78 1.42 5.96
C GLU A 31 14.17 0.64 7.21
N LYS A 32 13.47 -0.46 7.49
CA LYS A 32 13.72 -1.34 8.64
C LYS A 32 13.59 -2.79 8.20
N ASP A 33 14.68 -3.56 8.29
CA ASP A 33 14.74 -4.98 7.93
C ASP A 33 14.23 -5.28 6.50
N GLY A 34 14.54 -4.40 5.54
CA GLY A 34 14.07 -4.53 4.15
C GLY A 34 12.58 -4.19 3.94
N LYS A 35 11.95 -3.55 4.93
CA LYS A 35 10.59 -3.02 4.85
C LYS A 35 10.63 -1.51 4.92
N TYR A 36 9.80 -0.86 4.12
CA TYR A 36 9.66 0.59 4.13
C TYR A 36 8.47 0.97 5.01
N THR A 37 8.73 1.69 6.09
CA THR A 37 7.71 2.15 7.03
C THR A 37 7.58 3.66 6.95
N ILE A 38 6.35 4.16 6.88
CA ILE A 38 6.03 5.59 6.96
C ILE A 38 4.97 5.85 8.04
N SER A 39 4.95 7.06 8.59
CA SER A 39 3.82 7.59 9.35
C SER A 39 3.23 8.79 8.60
N TYR A 40 1.92 8.79 8.38
CA TYR A 40 1.25 9.88 7.65
C TYR A 40 -0.24 9.95 7.96
N GLY A 41 -0.70 11.13 8.38
CA GLY A 41 -2.12 11.43 8.54
C GLY A 41 -2.80 10.44 9.48
N ALA A 42 -3.71 9.63 8.93
CA ALA A 42 -4.46 8.63 9.69
C ALA A 42 -3.69 7.31 9.92
N PHE A 43 -2.53 7.12 9.29
CA PHE A 43 -1.69 5.95 9.52
C PHE A 43 -0.64 6.26 10.58
N LYS A 44 -0.77 5.57 11.72
CA LYS A 44 0.24 5.55 12.77
C LYS A 44 1.55 4.96 12.25
N HIS A 45 1.44 3.86 11.51
CA HIS A 45 2.54 3.29 10.74
C HIS A 45 2.03 2.47 9.56
N LEU A 46 2.62 2.69 8.39
CA LEU A 46 2.37 1.96 7.16
C LEU A 46 3.67 1.33 6.70
N SER A 47 3.79 0.01 6.84
CA SER A 47 4.94 -0.77 6.40
C SER A 47 4.63 -1.47 5.08
N VAL A 48 5.51 -1.34 4.10
CA VAL A 48 5.39 -1.98 2.78
C VAL A 48 6.66 -2.75 2.45
N TRP A 49 6.51 -3.97 1.95
CA TRP A 49 7.61 -4.81 1.52
C TRP A 49 7.17 -5.79 0.45
N LEU A 50 8.12 -6.34 -0.29
CA LEU A 50 7.84 -7.42 -1.23
C LEU A 50 8.02 -8.77 -0.55
N ASN A 51 7.06 -9.66 -0.74
CA ASN A 51 7.16 -11.06 -0.38
C ASN A 51 7.05 -11.91 -1.65
N GLY A 52 8.22 -12.27 -2.21
CA GLY A 52 8.30 -12.96 -3.50
C GLY A 52 7.73 -12.13 -4.64
N LYS A 53 6.54 -12.52 -5.14
CA LYS A 53 5.83 -11.82 -6.23
C LYS A 53 4.57 -11.10 -5.76
N LYS A 54 4.46 -10.83 -4.45
CA LYS A 54 3.33 -10.13 -3.84
C LYS A 54 3.83 -8.91 -3.07
N LEU A 55 3.07 -7.82 -3.13
CA LEU A 55 3.27 -6.63 -2.32
C LEU A 55 2.55 -6.83 -0.98
N CYS A 56 3.32 -6.90 0.10
CA CYS A 56 2.81 -6.93 1.46
C CYS A 56 2.71 -5.51 1.99
N VAL A 57 1.55 -5.19 2.55
CA VAL A 57 1.25 -3.87 3.10
C VAL A 57 0.62 -4.05 4.47
N ASP A 58 1.24 -3.46 5.47
CA ASP A 58 0.77 -3.44 6.84
C ASP A 58 0.49 -2.01 7.26
N SER A 59 -0.79 -1.68 7.38
CA SER A 59 -1.26 -0.35 7.75
C SER A 59 -1.87 -0.40 9.15
N GLU A 60 -1.34 0.38 10.08
CA GLU A 60 -1.96 0.64 11.37
C GLU A 60 -2.53 2.06 11.36
N SER A 61 -3.84 2.17 11.61
CA SER A 61 -4.53 3.44 11.70
C SER A 61 -4.46 3.99 13.13
N GLU A 62 -4.29 5.29 13.26
CA GLU A 62 -4.38 5.96 14.56
C GLU A 62 -5.84 6.25 14.92
N MET A 63 -6.23 5.92 16.15
CA MET A 63 -7.57 6.25 16.66
C MET A 63 -7.58 7.72 17.10
N GLY A 64 -8.60 8.48 16.71
CA GLY A 64 -8.74 9.89 17.07
C GLY A 64 -8.31 10.90 16.01
N VAL A 65 -8.00 10.45 14.79
CA VAL A 65 -7.80 11.32 13.63
C VAL A 65 -9.14 11.77 13.03
N SER A 66 -9.21 13.01 12.54
CA SER A 66 -10.41 13.56 11.92
C SER A 66 -10.82 12.81 10.66
N ASP A 67 -12.13 12.76 10.37
CA ASP A 67 -12.68 12.12 9.17
C ASP A 67 -12.05 12.63 7.86
N GLU A 68 -11.73 13.93 7.78
CA GLU A 68 -11.06 14.51 6.61
C GLU A 68 -9.67 13.90 6.37
N VAL A 69 -8.88 13.75 7.44
CA VAL A 69 -7.54 13.16 7.39
C VAL A 69 -7.64 11.67 7.07
N ALA A 70 -8.59 10.96 7.68
CA ALA A 70 -8.86 9.55 7.39
C ALA A 70 -9.27 9.32 5.94
N PHE A 71 -10.09 10.21 5.37
CA PHE A 71 -10.54 10.16 3.99
C PHE A 71 -9.39 10.45 3.02
N GLU A 72 -8.61 11.51 3.24
CA GLU A 72 -7.46 11.85 2.40
C GLU A 72 -6.42 10.72 2.42
N THR A 73 -6.11 10.20 3.60
CA THR A 73 -5.15 9.11 3.80
C THR A 73 -5.61 7.85 3.06
N ASN A 74 -6.89 7.47 3.18
CA ASN A 74 -7.45 6.35 2.43
C ASN A 74 -7.41 6.56 0.92
N LYS A 75 -7.66 7.79 0.45
CA LYS A 75 -7.60 8.12 -0.98
C LYS A 75 -6.18 7.92 -1.51
N ARG A 76 -5.17 8.49 -0.84
CA ARG A 76 -3.75 8.31 -1.17
C ARG A 76 -3.34 6.84 -1.13
N TYR A 77 -3.76 6.10 -0.11
CA TYR A 77 -3.50 4.66 0.01
C TYR A 77 -4.01 3.87 -1.20
N ARG A 78 -5.23 4.16 -1.67
CA ARG A 78 -5.82 3.51 -2.84
C ARG A 78 -5.04 3.83 -4.12
N THR A 79 -4.60 5.07 -4.28
CA THR A 79 -3.76 5.51 -5.40
C THR A 79 -2.39 4.85 -5.38
N PHE A 80 -1.68 4.92 -4.25
CA PHE A 80 -0.39 4.26 -4.02
C PHE A 80 -0.44 2.79 -4.42
N LEU A 81 -1.44 2.07 -3.90
CA LEU A 81 -1.57 0.68 -4.25
C LEU A 81 -1.78 0.56 -5.77
N GLN A 82 -2.71 1.32 -6.38
CA GLN A 82 -3.00 1.23 -7.82
C GLN A 82 -1.77 1.42 -8.70
N GLU A 83 -0.92 2.39 -8.38
CA GLU A 83 0.30 2.67 -9.11
C GLU A 83 1.40 1.62 -8.89
N SER A 84 1.49 1.07 -7.67
CA SER A 84 2.45 0.02 -7.34
C SER A 84 2.09 -1.32 -7.97
N THR A 85 0.86 -1.81 -7.81
CA THR A 85 0.47 -3.16 -8.31
C THR A 85 -0.17 -3.15 -9.70
N GLY A 86 -0.54 -1.98 -10.23
CA GLY A 86 -1.23 -1.83 -11.53
C GLY A 86 -2.72 -2.19 -11.50
N TYR A 87 -3.30 -2.51 -10.34
CA TYR A 87 -4.73 -2.80 -10.19
C TYR A 87 -5.47 -1.61 -9.57
N SER A 88 -6.55 -1.17 -10.20
CA SER A 88 -7.46 -0.21 -9.58
C SER A 88 -8.11 -0.79 -8.32
N ALA A 89 -8.62 0.08 -7.44
CA ALA A 89 -9.34 -0.36 -6.24
C ALA A 89 -10.52 -1.32 -6.56
N LYS A 90 -11.18 -1.13 -7.71
CA LYS A 90 -12.24 -2.03 -8.19
C LYS A 90 -11.69 -3.38 -8.62
N GLU A 91 -10.60 -3.41 -9.39
CA GLU A 91 -9.94 -4.67 -9.80
C GLU A 91 -9.42 -5.45 -8.59
N ARG A 92 -8.88 -4.77 -7.56
CA ARG A 92 -8.45 -5.40 -6.31
C ARG A 92 -9.58 -6.08 -5.56
N LEU A 93 -10.73 -5.43 -5.43
CA LEU A 93 -11.90 -6.04 -4.79
C LEU A 93 -12.33 -7.31 -5.53
N LYS A 94 -12.22 -7.31 -6.86
CA LYS A 94 -12.54 -8.48 -7.69
C LYS A 94 -11.50 -9.60 -7.54
N GLN A 95 -10.21 -9.25 -7.43
CA GLN A 95 -9.12 -10.19 -7.19
C GLN A 95 -9.19 -10.81 -5.78
N ALA A 96 -9.37 -9.99 -4.74
CA ALA A 96 -9.52 -10.47 -3.36
C ALA A 96 -10.72 -11.43 -3.21
N LYS A 97 -11.83 -11.17 -3.92
CA LYS A 97 -12.96 -12.11 -3.96
C LYS A 97 -12.65 -13.41 -4.69
N LYS A 98 -11.79 -13.39 -5.72
CA LYS A 98 -11.39 -14.59 -6.45
C LYS A 98 -10.43 -15.47 -5.65
N GLU A 99 -9.44 -14.88 -4.97
CA GLU A 99 -8.48 -15.63 -4.15
C GLU A 99 -9.14 -16.35 -2.96
N VAL A 100 -10.28 -15.88 -2.45
CA VAL A 100 -11.01 -16.51 -1.33
C VAL A 100 -11.88 -17.72 -1.78
N SER A 101 -12.09 -17.90 -3.09
CA SER A 101 -12.93 -18.99 -3.63
C SER A 101 -12.13 -20.10 -4.32
N SER A 102 -10.85 -20.28 -3.99
CA SER A 102 -10.00 -21.34 -4.53
C SER A 102 -9.42 -22.22 -3.43
#